data_AF-A0A7Y2SPE7-F1
#
_entry.id   AF-A0A7Y2SPE7-F1
#
_cell.length_a   1.000
_cell.length_b   1.000
_cell.length_c   1.000
_cell.angle_alpha   90.00
_cell.angle_beta   90.00
_cell.angle_gamma   90.00
#
_symmetry.space_group_name_H-M   'P 1'
#
loop_
_entity.id
_entity.type
_entity.pdbx_description
1 polymer ?
#
loop_
_entity_poly.entity_id
_entity_poly.type
_entity_poly.pdbx_seq_one_letter_code
_entity_poly.pdbx_strand_id
1 'polypeptide(L)'
;MTQETTVRSFRWSIVWGFITQWWQQIAITQAGIYLVASFGQGHGILPGPAAWVLALGMEGTYLKGLIDAGHVRGRGQVWAVALIVATYATVICWGIAHILSLPTVGVIPAEELGQRWGAFIAIVHVLPIAFTGLCSAMLHRARTTEEAQRRAEVEAEERQRRQRLEAQLDAEAAEELAQRRQLQLEAERKAVELGTWESAQQAKARVKLFADSVRGEQVTNSATPVHTALESDETLKQQIVAALTANSRANRSELARTLGIGRTKLYTLIKELDQEGRI
;
A
#
# COMPACT_ATOMS: atom_id res chain seq x y z
N MET A 1 -13.57 36.63 -13.27
CA MET A 1 -13.75 35.55 -14.27
C MET A 1 -13.85 34.24 -13.53
N THR A 2 -15.02 33.61 -13.55
CA THR A 2 -15.37 32.43 -12.76
C THR A 2 -14.80 31.16 -13.38
N GLN A 3 -14.35 30.22 -12.53
CA GLN A 3 -13.77 28.91 -12.88
C GLN A 3 -14.56 28.15 -13.97
N GLU A 4 -15.88 28.32 -14.04
CA GLU A 4 -16.74 27.74 -15.08
C GLU A 4 -16.39 28.19 -16.50
N THR A 5 -16.03 29.46 -16.70
CA THR A 5 -15.67 29.98 -18.03
C THR A 5 -14.39 29.36 -18.57
N THR A 6 -13.44 29.07 -17.68
CA THR A 6 -12.16 28.42 -18.00
C THR A 6 -12.36 26.94 -18.36
N VAL A 7 -13.19 26.21 -17.61
CA VAL A 7 -13.50 24.79 -17.90
C VAL A 7 -14.29 24.64 -19.20
N ARG A 8 -15.24 25.55 -19.48
CA ARG A 8 -16.05 25.51 -20.71
C ARG A 8 -15.24 25.87 -21.95
N SER A 9 -14.32 26.83 -21.84
CA SER A 9 -13.31 27.17 -22.86
C SER A 9 -12.37 26.00 -23.16
N PHE A 10 -11.87 25.32 -22.12
CA PHE A 10 -10.97 24.18 -22.25
C PHE A 10 -11.64 22.95 -22.87
N ARG A 11 -12.91 22.66 -22.51
CA ARG A 11 -13.68 21.58 -23.16
C ARG A 11 -13.94 21.88 -24.63
N TRP A 12 -14.24 23.15 -24.97
CA TRP A 12 -14.42 23.56 -26.36
C TRP A 12 -13.12 23.53 -27.16
N SER A 13 -11.96 23.89 -26.58
CA SER A 13 -10.68 23.83 -27.29
C SER A 13 -10.21 22.40 -27.54
N ILE A 14 -10.49 21.45 -26.63
CA ILE A 14 -10.24 20.02 -26.84
C ILE A 14 -11.14 19.47 -27.96
N VAL A 15 -12.44 19.77 -27.93
CA VAL A 15 -13.38 19.32 -28.97
C VAL A 15 -13.02 19.93 -30.32
N TRP A 16 -12.67 21.22 -30.36
CA TRP A 16 -12.31 21.90 -31.60
C TRP A 16 -10.94 21.47 -32.13
N GLY A 17 -9.96 21.21 -31.25
CA GLY A 17 -8.69 20.59 -31.63
C GLY A 17 -8.86 19.18 -32.17
N PHE A 18 -9.76 18.39 -31.57
CA PHE A 18 -10.10 17.05 -32.04
C PHE A 18 -10.78 17.09 -33.43
N ILE A 19 -11.79 17.94 -33.61
CA ILE A 19 -12.50 18.08 -34.88
C ILE A 19 -11.57 18.58 -35.99
N THR A 20 -10.71 19.56 -35.72
CA THR A 20 -9.84 20.14 -36.75
C THR A 20 -8.64 19.27 -37.11
N GLN A 21 -8.02 18.56 -36.15
CA GLN A 21 -6.93 17.62 -36.45
C GLN A 21 -7.42 16.31 -37.08
N TRP A 22 -8.64 15.86 -36.76
CA TRP A 22 -9.15 14.56 -37.20
C TRP A 22 -10.25 14.68 -38.26
N TRP A 23 -10.52 15.89 -38.79
CA TRP A 23 -11.59 16.11 -39.79
C TRP A 23 -11.50 15.17 -40.99
N GLN A 24 -10.28 14.92 -41.49
CA GLN A 24 -10.09 14.00 -42.61
C GLN A 24 -10.44 12.56 -42.23
N GLN A 25 -10.12 12.13 -41.01
CA GLN A 25 -10.52 10.81 -40.52
C GLN A 25 -12.04 10.73 -40.28
N ILE A 26 -12.66 11.80 -39.78
CA ILE A 26 -14.13 11.90 -39.61
C ILE A 26 -14.85 11.82 -40.97
N ALA A 27 -14.33 12.50 -41.99
CA ALA A 27 -14.91 12.46 -43.34
C ALA A 27 -14.78 11.08 -43.99
N ILE A 28 -13.62 10.42 -43.84
CA ILE A 28 -13.39 9.07 -44.35
C ILE A 28 -14.27 8.05 -43.63
N THR A 29 -14.50 8.22 -42.33
CA THR A 29 -15.32 7.33 -41.53
C THR A 29 -16.82 7.50 -41.84
N GLN A 30 -17.31 8.73 -41.98
CA GLN A 30 -18.67 9.01 -42.50
C GLN A 30 -18.92 8.40 -43.89
N ALA A 31 -17.94 8.49 -44.79
CA ALA A 31 -18.02 7.84 -46.10
C ALA A 31 -18.08 6.30 -45.96
N GLY A 32 -17.35 5.75 -44.99
CA GLY A 32 -17.43 4.34 -44.59
C GLY A 32 -18.82 3.95 -44.08
N ILE A 33 -19.44 4.71 -43.17
CA ILE A 33 -20.82 4.46 -42.71
C ILE A 33 -21.78 4.46 -43.89
N TYR A 34 -21.66 5.45 -44.77
CA TYR A 34 -22.54 5.55 -45.93
C TYR A 34 -22.39 4.35 -46.87
N LEU A 35 -21.16 3.96 -47.21
CA LEU A 35 -20.89 2.76 -48.02
C LEU A 35 -21.46 1.52 -47.33
N VAL A 36 -21.35 1.46 -46.00
CA VAL A 36 -21.81 0.31 -45.22
C VAL A 36 -23.33 0.20 -45.21
N ALA A 37 -24.00 1.29 -44.87
CA ALA A 37 -25.44 1.33 -44.78
C ALA A 37 -26.10 1.20 -46.16
N SER A 38 -25.57 1.89 -47.17
CA SER A 38 -26.12 1.86 -48.55
C SER A 38 -25.99 0.49 -49.19
N PHE A 39 -24.87 -0.21 -48.99
CA PHE A 39 -24.71 -1.57 -49.49
C PHE A 39 -25.65 -2.55 -48.79
N GLY A 40 -25.71 -2.51 -47.45
CA GLY A 40 -26.58 -3.39 -46.66
C GLY A 40 -28.07 -3.22 -46.97
N GLN A 41 -28.48 -1.97 -47.22
CA GLN A 41 -29.84 -1.63 -47.65
C GLN A 41 -30.09 -2.04 -49.10
N GLY A 42 -29.14 -1.80 -50.00
CA GLY A 42 -29.27 -2.10 -51.43
C GLY A 42 -29.38 -3.59 -51.76
N HIS A 43 -28.86 -4.47 -50.90
CA HIS A 43 -28.86 -5.93 -51.08
C HIS A 43 -29.88 -6.65 -50.17
N GLY A 44 -30.73 -5.91 -49.45
CA GLY A 44 -31.76 -6.50 -48.59
C GLY A 44 -31.23 -7.31 -47.40
N ILE A 45 -29.97 -7.13 -47.02
CA ILE A 45 -29.31 -7.89 -45.93
C ILE A 45 -29.89 -7.48 -44.58
N LEU A 46 -30.12 -6.17 -44.41
CA LEU A 46 -30.66 -5.57 -43.20
C LEU A 46 -31.70 -4.51 -43.57
N PRO A 47 -32.76 -4.35 -42.76
CA PRO A 47 -33.65 -3.20 -42.91
C PRO A 47 -32.85 -1.91 -42.69
N GLY A 48 -33.14 -0.88 -43.49
CA GLY A 48 -32.36 0.38 -43.53
C GLY A 48 -31.93 0.92 -42.16
N PRO A 49 -32.85 1.06 -41.17
CA PRO A 49 -32.48 1.53 -39.84
C PRO A 49 -31.42 0.66 -39.14
N ALA A 50 -31.51 -0.67 -39.26
CA ALA A 50 -30.54 -1.59 -38.66
C ALA A 50 -29.17 -1.51 -39.35
N ALA A 51 -29.14 -1.31 -40.67
CA ALA A 51 -27.91 -1.12 -41.42
C ALA A 51 -27.15 0.14 -40.97
N TRP A 52 -27.87 1.26 -40.77
CA TRP A 52 -27.29 2.50 -40.25
C TRP A 52 -26.80 2.38 -38.80
N VAL A 53 -27.55 1.73 -37.93
CA VAL A 53 -27.14 1.49 -36.53
C VAL A 53 -25.89 0.62 -36.47
N LEU A 54 -25.81 -0.44 -37.29
CA LEU A 54 -24.65 -1.31 -37.33
C LEU A 54 -23.42 -0.58 -37.88
N ALA A 55 -23.59 0.24 -38.91
CA ALA A 55 -22.53 1.08 -39.47
C ALA A 55 -21.97 2.07 -38.43
N LEU A 56 -22.87 2.76 -37.70
CA LEU A 56 -22.49 3.64 -36.59
C LEU A 56 -21.79 2.89 -35.46
N GLY A 57 -22.25 1.68 -35.13
CA GLY A 57 -21.63 0.81 -34.14
C GLY A 57 -20.20 0.44 -34.51
N MET A 58 -19.98 0.06 -35.78
CA MET A 58 -18.66 -0.25 -36.34
C MET A 58 -17.71 0.94 -36.23
N GLU A 59 -18.17 2.12 -36.65
CA GLU A 59 -17.37 3.35 -36.54
C GLU A 59 -17.07 3.70 -35.06
N GLY A 60 -18.06 3.52 -34.18
CA GLY A 60 -17.88 3.68 -32.74
C GLY A 60 -16.78 2.77 -32.18
N THR A 61 -16.74 1.49 -32.59
CA THR A 61 -15.67 0.56 -32.19
C THR A 61 -14.29 0.97 -32.73
N TYR A 62 -14.23 1.52 -33.94
CA TYR A 62 -12.99 2.03 -34.53
C TYR A 62 -12.49 3.28 -33.80
N LEU A 63 -13.36 4.28 -33.60
CA LEU A 63 -13.03 5.52 -32.89
C LEU A 63 -12.59 5.24 -31.45
N LYS A 64 -13.31 4.37 -30.73
CA LYS A 64 -12.90 3.93 -29.39
C LYS A 64 -11.53 3.27 -29.43
N GLY A 65 -11.27 2.41 -30.42
CA GLY A 65 -9.98 1.78 -30.61
C GLY A 65 -8.86 2.79 -30.89
N LEU A 66 -9.08 3.81 -31.72
CA LEU A 66 -8.10 4.89 -31.94
C LEU A 66 -7.78 5.68 -30.66
N ILE A 67 -8.81 5.97 -29.84
CA ILE A 67 -8.62 6.63 -28.55
C ILE A 67 -7.76 5.75 -27.64
N ASP A 68 -8.06 4.46 -27.56
CA ASP A 68 -7.28 3.51 -26.77
C ASP A 68 -5.84 3.37 -27.32
N ALA A 69 -5.65 3.44 -28.64
CA ALA A 69 -4.33 3.41 -29.28
C ALA A 69 -3.42 4.55 -28.82
N GLY A 70 -3.97 5.75 -28.62
CA GLY A 70 -3.20 6.92 -28.18
C GLY A 70 -2.63 6.78 -26.76
N HIS A 71 -3.13 5.83 -25.98
CA HIS A 71 -2.74 5.62 -24.58
C HIS A 71 -1.81 4.43 -24.37
N VAL A 72 -1.64 3.58 -25.39
CA VAL A 72 -0.90 2.31 -25.32
C VAL A 72 0.49 2.45 -25.93
N ARG A 73 1.51 1.87 -25.31
CA ARG A 73 2.91 1.90 -25.76
C ARG A 73 3.48 0.50 -25.94
N GLY A 74 4.58 0.38 -26.68
CA GLY A 74 5.30 -0.89 -26.86
C GLY A 74 4.45 -1.97 -27.55
N ARG A 75 4.38 -3.17 -26.96
CA ARG A 75 3.72 -4.34 -27.59
C ARG A 75 2.24 -4.13 -27.94
N GLY A 76 1.54 -3.25 -27.23
CA GLY A 76 0.14 -2.95 -27.54
C GLY A 76 -0.05 -2.14 -28.83
N GLN A 77 0.99 -1.49 -29.36
CA GLN A 77 0.92 -0.78 -30.64
C GLN A 77 0.66 -1.71 -31.84
N VAL A 78 1.02 -2.99 -31.74
CA VAL A 78 0.73 -3.97 -32.80
C VAL A 78 -0.78 -4.07 -33.04
N TRP A 79 -1.58 -3.99 -31.98
CA TRP A 79 -3.04 -4.00 -32.09
C TRP A 79 -3.62 -2.71 -32.65
N ALA A 80 -2.97 -1.57 -32.39
CA ALA A 80 -3.34 -0.30 -33.02
C ALA A 80 -3.08 -0.33 -34.53
N VAL A 81 -1.91 -0.83 -34.96
CA VAL A 81 -1.60 -1.01 -36.39
C VAL A 81 -2.56 -2.01 -37.03
N ALA A 82 -2.81 -3.15 -36.37
CA ALA A 82 -3.76 -4.15 -36.83
C ALA A 82 -5.17 -3.57 -36.98
N LEU A 83 -5.63 -2.72 -36.04
CA LEU A 83 -6.92 -2.03 -36.13
C LEU A 83 -6.98 -1.11 -37.34
N ILE A 84 -5.94 -0.30 -37.58
CA ILE A 84 -5.87 0.60 -38.74
C ILE A 84 -5.90 -0.20 -40.04
N VAL A 85 -5.08 -1.24 -40.15
CA VAL A 85 -5.03 -2.12 -41.33
C VAL A 85 -6.37 -2.82 -41.55
N ALA A 86 -7.00 -3.33 -40.49
CA ALA A 86 -8.31 -3.96 -40.54
C ALA A 86 -9.39 -3.00 -41.05
N THR A 87 -9.40 -1.75 -40.55
CA THR A 87 -10.36 -0.74 -40.98
C THR A 87 -10.14 -0.35 -42.44
N TYR A 88 -8.89 -0.13 -42.86
CA TYR A 88 -8.59 0.13 -44.28
C TYR A 88 -9.00 -1.04 -45.18
N ALA A 89 -8.68 -2.27 -44.80
CA ALA A 89 -9.09 -3.46 -45.53
C ALA A 89 -10.62 -3.56 -45.63
N THR A 90 -11.34 -3.26 -44.55
CA THR A 90 -12.81 -3.20 -44.54
C THR A 90 -13.33 -2.17 -45.54
N VAL A 91 -12.84 -0.94 -45.49
CA VAL A 91 -13.26 0.14 -46.38
C VAL A 91 -12.97 -0.20 -47.85
N ILE A 92 -11.80 -0.78 -48.14
CA ILE A 92 -11.44 -1.21 -49.50
C ILE A 92 -12.38 -2.33 -49.97
N CYS A 93 -12.59 -3.38 -49.16
CA CYS A 93 -13.46 -4.50 -49.52
C CYS A 93 -14.90 -4.04 -49.78
N TRP A 94 -15.41 -3.13 -48.93
CA TRP A 94 -16.75 -2.56 -49.10
C TRP A 94 -16.84 -1.60 -50.28
N GLY A 95 -15.82 -0.78 -50.51
CA GLY A 95 -15.75 0.09 -51.69
C GLY A 95 -15.76 -0.71 -52.99
N ILE A 96 -14.98 -1.80 -53.07
CA ILE A 96 -14.98 -2.72 -54.20
C ILE A 96 -16.35 -3.39 -54.35
N ALA A 97 -16.91 -3.94 -53.26
CA ALA A 97 -18.23 -4.57 -53.30
C ALA A 97 -19.33 -3.60 -53.75
N HIS A 98 -19.29 -2.35 -53.28
CA HIS A 98 -20.22 -1.30 -53.68
C HIS A 98 -20.09 -0.98 -55.17
N ILE A 99 -18.88 -0.76 -55.69
CA ILE A 99 -18.65 -0.51 -57.11
C ILE A 99 -19.15 -1.67 -57.97
N LEU A 100 -18.87 -2.92 -57.57
CA LEU A 100 -19.32 -4.12 -58.28
C LEU A 100 -20.84 -4.33 -58.24
N SER A 101 -21.51 -3.76 -57.22
CA SER A 101 -22.97 -3.76 -57.08
C SER A 101 -23.68 -2.64 -57.83
N LEU A 102 -22.95 -1.65 -58.35
CA LEU A 102 -23.58 -0.56 -59.10
C LEU A 102 -24.31 -1.12 -60.32
N PRO A 103 -25.51 -0.63 -60.65
CA PRO A 103 -26.28 -1.09 -61.82
C PRO A 103 -25.51 -0.99 -63.14
N THR A 104 -24.55 -0.07 -63.21
CA THR A 104 -23.68 0.17 -64.37
C THR A 104 -22.62 -0.91 -64.56
N VAL A 105 -22.17 -1.57 -63.49
CA VAL A 105 -21.15 -2.62 -63.52
C VAL A 105 -21.81 -4.01 -63.48
N GLY A 106 -22.86 -4.16 -62.69
CA GLY A 106 -23.79 -5.30 -62.75
C GLY A 106 -23.18 -6.67 -62.42
N VAL A 107 -22.02 -6.73 -61.75
CA VAL A 107 -21.35 -7.99 -61.42
C VAL A 107 -22.02 -8.68 -60.24
N ILE A 108 -22.51 -7.91 -59.27
CA ILE A 108 -23.29 -8.42 -58.13
C ILE A 108 -24.76 -8.10 -58.39
N PRO A 109 -25.64 -9.11 -58.56
CA PRO A 109 -27.05 -8.88 -58.80
C PRO A 109 -27.73 -8.28 -57.56
N ALA A 110 -28.45 -7.18 -57.74
CA ALA A 110 -29.10 -6.42 -56.66
C ALA A 110 -30.38 -7.08 -56.13
N GLU A 111 -31.09 -7.86 -56.96
CA GLU A 111 -32.43 -8.37 -56.64
C GLU A 111 -32.44 -9.82 -56.14
N GLU A 112 -31.47 -10.64 -56.56
CA GLU A 112 -31.37 -12.04 -56.14
C GLU A 112 -29.92 -12.42 -55.83
N LEU A 113 -29.52 -12.23 -54.56
CA LEU A 113 -28.27 -12.82 -54.07
C LEU A 113 -28.44 -14.34 -54.01
N GLY A 114 -28.05 -15.04 -55.07
CA GLY A 114 -27.93 -16.49 -55.03
C GLY A 114 -27.07 -16.95 -53.84
N GLN A 115 -27.31 -18.16 -53.34
CA GLN A 115 -26.72 -18.68 -52.09
C GLN A 115 -25.18 -18.52 -51.99
N ARG A 116 -24.47 -18.56 -53.13
CA ARG A 116 -23.02 -18.33 -53.22
C ARG A 116 -22.62 -16.87 -52.98
N TRP A 117 -23.35 -15.91 -53.54
CA TRP A 117 -23.11 -14.49 -53.34
C TRP A 117 -23.52 -14.05 -51.94
N GLY A 118 -24.61 -14.60 -51.40
CA GLY A 118 -25.01 -14.38 -50.00
C GLY A 118 -23.94 -14.83 -49.01
N ALA A 119 -23.34 -16.01 -49.22
CA ALA A 119 -22.25 -16.51 -48.37
C ALA A 119 -20.97 -15.65 -48.49
N PHE A 120 -20.58 -15.27 -49.71
CA PHE A 120 -19.44 -14.39 -49.94
C PHE A 120 -19.62 -13.04 -49.25
N ILE A 121 -20.78 -12.42 -49.43
CA ILE A 121 -21.13 -11.13 -48.84
C ILE A 121 -21.16 -11.23 -47.32
N ALA A 122 -21.76 -12.28 -46.75
CA ALA A 122 -21.74 -12.51 -45.31
C ALA A 122 -20.31 -12.62 -44.74
N ILE A 123 -19.41 -13.33 -45.43
CA ILE A 123 -18.00 -13.43 -45.01
C ILE A 123 -17.30 -12.06 -45.09
N VAL A 124 -17.49 -11.33 -46.20
CA VAL A 124 -16.94 -9.98 -46.39
C VAL A 124 -17.48 -8.97 -45.37
N HIS A 125 -18.66 -9.23 -44.79
CA HIS A 125 -19.24 -8.37 -43.75
C HIS A 125 -18.78 -8.79 -42.35
N VAL A 126 -19.02 -10.05 -41.99
CA VAL A 126 -18.86 -10.52 -40.61
C VAL A 126 -17.40 -10.57 -40.22
N LEU A 127 -16.50 -11.00 -41.12
CA LEU A 127 -15.11 -11.23 -40.79
C LEU A 127 -14.36 -9.92 -40.49
N PRO A 128 -14.51 -8.84 -41.29
CA PRO A 128 -13.89 -7.55 -40.97
C PRO A 128 -14.53 -6.86 -39.75
N ILE A 129 -15.85 -6.97 -39.56
CA ILE A 129 -16.52 -6.46 -38.34
C ILE A 129 -15.96 -7.17 -37.10
N ALA A 130 -15.91 -8.50 -37.13
CA ALA A 130 -15.40 -9.29 -36.01
C ALA A 130 -13.91 -8.98 -35.75
N PHE A 131 -13.12 -8.80 -36.81
CA PHE A 131 -11.70 -8.52 -36.68
C PHE A 131 -11.43 -7.12 -36.12
N THR A 132 -12.14 -6.09 -36.59
CA THR A 132 -12.04 -4.73 -36.01
C THR A 132 -12.50 -4.71 -34.54
N GLY A 133 -13.57 -5.43 -34.22
CA GLY A 133 -14.02 -5.65 -32.83
C GLY A 133 -12.97 -6.32 -31.95
N LEU A 134 -12.32 -7.38 -32.47
CA LEU A 134 -11.23 -8.08 -31.78
C LEU A 134 -10.03 -7.16 -31.53
N CYS A 135 -9.58 -6.41 -32.55
CA CYS A 135 -8.47 -5.48 -32.41
C CYS A 135 -8.78 -4.39 -31.38
N SER A 136 -9.99 -3.83 -31.41
CA SER A 136 -10.45 -2.84 -30.43
C SER A 136 -10.47 -3.40 -29.00
N ALA A 137 -10.98 -4.63 -28.83
CA ALA A 137 -11.00 -5.30 -27.52
C ALA A 137 -9.60 -5.62 -26.99
N MET A 138 -8.68 -6.09 -27.84
CA MET A 138 -7.30 -6.36 -27.45
C MET A 138 -6.55 -5.08 -27.07
N LEU A 139 -6.82 -3.98 -27.76
CA LEU A 139 -6.23 -2.68 -27.46
C LEU A 139 -6.76 -2.10 -26.15
N HIS A 140 -8.06 -2.26 -25.89
CA HIS A 140 -8.68 -1.93 -24.61
C HIS A 140 -8.05 -2.74 -23.46
N ARG A 141 -7.84 -4.04 -23.69
CA ARG A 141 -7.14 -4.92 -22.74
C ARG A 141 -5.70 -4.45 -22.49
N ALA A 142 -4.96 -4.09 -23.54
CA ALA A 142 -3.60 -3.58 -23.41
C ALA A 142 -3.56 -2.29 -22.57
N ARG A 143 -4.47 -1.36 -22.83
CA ARG A 143 -4.62 -0.12 -22.06
C ARG A 143 -4.91 -0.38 -20.59
N THR A 144 -5.90 -1.23 -20.29
CA THR A 144 -6.27 -1.55 -18.90
C THR A 144 -5.13 -2.23 -18.15
N THR A 145 -4.33 -3.08 -18.83
CA THR A 145 -3.12 -3.66 -18.22
C THR A 145 -2.03 -2.63 -17.93
N GLU A 146 -1.76 -1.68 -18.84
CA GLU A 146 -0.79 -0.61 -18.59
C GLU A 146 -1.26 0.32 -17.47
N GLU A 147 -2.54 0.69 -17.44
CA GLU A 147 -3.10 1.51 -16.37
C GLU A 147 -3.00 0.81 -15.01
N ALA A 148 -3.26 -0.50 -14.96
CA ALA A 148 -3.12 -1.28 -13.74
C ALA A 148 -1.65 -1.35 -13.27
N GLN A 149 -0.69 -1.51 -14.18
CA GLN A 149 0.73 -1.49 -13.87
C GLN A 149 1.18 -0.14 -13.31
N ARG A 150 0.80 0.97 -13.96
CA ARG A 150 1.12 2.32 -13.48
C ARG A 150 0.54 2.60 -12.09
N ARG A 151 -0.70 2.15 -11.83
CA ARG A 151 -1.30 2.28 -10.49
C ARG A 151 -0.54 1.48 -9.45
N ALA A 152 -0.15 0.24 -9.78
CA ALA A 152 0.64 -0.60 -8.88
C ALA A 152 2.03 0.00 -8.58
N GLU A 153 2.69 0.62 -9.57
CA GLU A 153 3.96 1.33 -9.38
C GLU A 153 3.80 2.54 -8.45
N VAL A 154 2.79 3.39 -8.67
CA VAL A 154 2.50 4.53 -7.81
C VAL A 154 2.19 4.09 -6.38
N GLU A 155 1.36 3.05 -6.21
CA GLU A 155 1.07 2.48 -4.89
C GLU A 155 2.33 1.90 -4.22
N ALA A 156 3.21 1.26 -4.98
CA ALA A 156 4.47 0.73 -4.45
C ALA A 156 5.41 1.85 -3.99
N GLU A 157 5.53 2.94 -4.75
CA GLU A 157 6.30 4.12 -4.36
C GLU A 157 5.72 4.79 -3.11
N GLU A 158 4.40 4.93 -3.01
CA GLU A 158 3.75 5.49 -1.82
C GLU A 158 3.97 4.62 -0.59
N ARG A 159 3.88 3.29 -0.72
CA ARG A 159 4.19 2.36 0.38
C ARG A 159 5.66 2.49 0.81
N GLN A 160 6.59 2.58 -0.13
CA GLN A 160 8.00 2.80 0.19
C GLN A 160 8.24 4.14 0.89
N ARG A 161 7.56 5.21 0.46
CA ARG A 161 7.66 6.53 1.12
C ARG A 161 7.12 6.48 2.55
N ARG A 162 5.97 5.83 2.78
CA ARG A 162 5.39 5.67 4.12
C ARG A 162 6.32 4.87 5.03
N GLN A 163 6.87 3.75 4.55
CA GLN A 163 7.82 2.94 5.31
C GLN A 163 9.09 3.71 5.67
N ARG A 164 9.61 4.56 4.77
CA ARG A 164 10.78 5.40 5.06
C ARG A 164 10.45 6.45 6.13
N LEU A 165 9.27 7.03 6.08
CA LEU A 165 8.85 8.05 7.04
C LEU A 165 8.58 7.43 8.42
N GLU A 166 7.95 6.25 8.46
CA GLU A 166 7.79 5.47 9.69
C GLU A 166 9.14 5.09 10.30
N ALA A 167 10.08 4.60 9.49
CA ALA A 167 11.43 4.26 9.96
C ALA A 167 12.21 5.48 10.49
N GLN A 168 11.98 6.68 9.94
CA GLN A 168 12.57 7.93 10.44
C GLN A 168 11.98 8.31 11.80
N LEU A 169 10.65 8.25 11.95
CA LEU A 169 9.97 8.53 13.21
C LEU A 169 10.38 7.55 14.31
N ASP A 170 10.51 6.26 13.97
CA ASP A 170 10.96 5.23 14.91
C ASP A 170 12.42 5.45 15.34
N ALA A 171 13.28 5.90 14.42
CA ALA A 171 14.66 6.24 14.73
C ALA A 171 14.75 7.46 15.68
N GLU A 172 14.00 8.52 15.39
CA GLU A 172 13.92 9.72 16.25
C GLU A 172 13.40 9.36 17.65
N ALA A 173 12.33 8.56 17.74
CA ALA A 173 11.79 8.10 19.01
C ALA A 173 12.81 7.25 19.80
N ALA A 174 13.59 6.40 19.12
CA ALA A 174 14.64 5.62 19.74
C ALA A 174 15.78 6.50 20.29
N GLU A 175 16.17 7.56 19.56
CA GLU A 175 17.16 8.52 20.01
C GLU A 175 16.69 9.31 21.24
N GLU A 176 15.45 9.79 21.25
CA GLU A 176 14.88 10.47 22.43
C GLU A 176 14.85 9.57 23.66
N LEU A 177 14.47 8.30 23.49
CA LEU A 177 14.48 7.31 24.56
C LEU A 177 15.90 7.05 25.08
N ALA A 178 16.90 6.99 24.19
CA ALA A 178 18.30 6.83 24.57
C ALA A 178 18.82 8.04 25.37
N GLN A 179 18.51 9.26 24.93
CA GLN A 179 18.88 10.49 25.65
C GLN A 179 18.25 10.55 27.04
N ARG A 180 16.96 10.22 27.16
CA ARG A 180 16.27 10.17 28.47
C ARG A 180 16.92 9.17 29.43
N ARG A 181 17.31 7.99 28.94
CA ARG A 181 18.03 7.01 29.76
C ARG A 181 19.39 7.51 30.22
N GLN A 182 20.14 8.22 29.37
CA GLN A 182 21.42 8.81 29.77
C GLN A 182 21.24 9.86 30.87
N LEU A 183 20.25 10.75 30.73
CA LEU A 183 19.94 11.76 31.75
C LEU A 183 19.53 11.12 33.09
N GLN A 184 18.75 10.03 33.06
CA GLN A 184 18.39 9.29 34.26
C GLN A 184 19.62 8.67 34.94
N LEU A 185 20.50 8.04 34.18
CA LEU A 185 21.73 7.45 34.71
C LEU A 185 22.67 8.52 35.29
N GLU A 186 22.76 9.70 34.68
CA GLU A 186 23.52 10.82 35.24
C GLU A 186 22.90 11.37 36.53
N ALA A 187 21.57 11.46 36.60
CA ALA A 187 20.86 11.87 37.81
C ALA A 187 21.07 10.86 38.95
N GLU A 188 21.00 9.55 38.66
CA GLU A 188 21.29 8.48 39.62
C GLU A 188 22.74 8.54 40.10
N ARG A 189 23.71 8.74 39.20
CA ARG A 189 25.12 8.89 39.58
C ARG A 189 25.33 10.06 40.53
N LYS A 190 24.75 11.22 40.23
CA LYS A 190 24.81 12.40 41.10
C LYS A 190 24.15 12.15 42.46
N ALA A 191 23.01 11.44 42.49
CA ALA A 191 22.33 11.08 43.73
C ALA A 191 23.19 10.14 44.60
N VAL A 192 23.86 9.15 43.99
CA VAL A 192 24.78 8.25 44.68
C VAL A 192 25.99 9.03 45.22
N GLU A 193 26.60 9.91 44.42
CA GLU A 193 27.74 10.74 44.86
C GLU A 193 27.35 11.63 46.05
N LEU A 194 26.22 12.32 45.99
CA LEU A 194 25.71 13.13 47.09
C LEU A 194 25.48 12.29 48.35
N GLY A 195 24.86 11.11 48.22
CA GLY A 195 24.65 10.19 49.34
C GLY A 195 25.96 9.68 49.96
N THR A 196 26.99 9.41 49.14
CA THR A 196 28.32 9.04 49.65
C THR A 196 29.01 10.20 50.36
N TRP A 197 28.82 11.43 49.88
CA TRP A 197 29.39 12.62 50.53
C TRP A 197 28.70 12.93 51.87
N GLU A 198 27.37 12.84 51.93
CA GLU A 198 26.60 13.02 53.16
C GLU A 198 26.95 11.97 54.21
N SER A 199 27.04 10.70 53.82
CA SER A 199 27.45 9.62 54.72
C SER A 199 28.89 9.80 55.22
N ALA A 200 29.81 10.28 54.37
CA ALA A 200 31.17 10.63 54.79
C ALA A 200 31.21 11.83 55.77
N GLN A 201 30.38 12.85 55.56
CA GLN A 201 30.20 13.98 56.49
C GLN A 201 29.65 13.50 57.84
N GLN A 202 28.60 12.68 57.83
CA GLN A 202 28.02 12.11 59.05
C GLN A 202 29.00 11.20 59.79
N ALA A 203 29.80 10.40 59.07
CA ALA A 203 30.84 9.59 59.67
C ALA A 203 31.92 10.44 60.35
N LYS A 204 32.37 11.53 59.70
CA LYS A 204 33.30 12.49 60.32
C LYS A 204 32.69 13.17 61.55
N ALA A 205 31.42 13.58 61.49
CA ALA A 205 30.73 14.17 62.63
C ALA A 205 30.61 13.18 63.80
N ARG A 206 30.28 11.91 63.53
CA ARG A 206 30.25 10.84 64.54
C ARG A 206 31.63 10.58 65.16
N VAL A 207 32.69 10.52 64.35
CA VAL A 207 34.06 10.36 64.87
C VAL A 207 34.46 11.54 65.74
N LYS A 208 34.07 12.77 65.38
CA LYS A 208 34.33 13.95 66.20
C LYS A 208 33.58 13.91 67.55
N LEU A 209 32.29 13.55 67.53
CA LEU A 209 31.52 13.34 68.75
C LEU A 209 32.11 12.21 69.62
N PHE A 210 32.61 11.15 69.00
CA PHE A 210 33.28 10.04 69.70
C PHE A 210 34.63 10.49 70.29
N ALA A 211 35.42 11.28 69.57
CA ALA A 211 36.70 11.82 70.05
C ALA A 211 36.51 12.82 71.21
N ASP A 212 35.47 13.65 71.16
CA ASP A 212 35.10 14.57 72.24
C ASP A 212 34.56 13.81 73.46
N SER A 213 33.81 12.72 73.26
CA SER A 213 33.38 11.81 74.32
C SER A 213 34.55 11.05 74.98
N VAL A 214 35.58 10.68 74.22
CA VAL A 214 36.77 9.98 74.74
C VAL A 214 37.71 10.90 75.55
N ARG A 215 37.59 12.23 75.42
CA ARG A 215 38.40 13.20 76.18
C ARG A 215 37.76 13.61 77.53
N GLY A 216 36.59 13.08 77.87
CA GLY A 216 35.77 13.53 78.99
C GLY A 216 35.70 12.65 80.25
N GLU A 217 36.05 11.34 80.24
CA GLU A 217 35.68 10.50 81.40
C GLU A 217 36.62 9.30 81.66
N GLN A 218 37.11 9.25 82.90
CA GLN A 218 37.79 8.12 83.54
C GLN A 218 36.73 7.25 84.26
N VAL A 219 36.64 5.96 83.88
CA VAL A 219 36.14 4.79 84.64
C VAL A 219 34.66 4.76 85.10
N THR A 220 33.86 3.84 84.54
CA THR A 220 33.25 2.68 85.25
C THR A 220 32.46 1.76 84.31
N ASN A 221 32.49 0.46 84.62
CA ASN A 221 31.81 -0.63 83.92
C ASN A 221 30.28 -0.47 83.88
N SER A 222 29.63 -0.91 82.80
CA SER A 222 28.61 -1.99 82.77
C SER A 222 27.82 -2.08 81.45
N ALA A 223 27.74 -3.29 80.91
CA ALA A 223 26.66 -3.90 80.12
C ALA A 223 26.23 -3.34 78.72
N THR A 224 26.31 -4.24 77.72
CA THR A 224 25.60 -4.38 76.43
C THR A 224 24.13 -3.89 76.38
N PRO A 225 23.51 -3.57 75.21
CA PRO A 225 23.59 -4.37 73.96
C PRO A 225 23.81 -3.60 72.64
N VAL A 226 24.38 -4.34 71.69
CA VAL A 226 24.58 -3.98 70.29
C VAL A 226 23.25 -4.19 69.53
N HIS A 227 22.52 -3.11 69.25
CA HIS A 227 21.50 -3.11 68.19
C HIS A 227 22.17 -2.83 66.84
N THR A 228 22.86 -3.83 66.30
CA THR A 228 22.86 -4.01 64.85
C THR A 228 21.46 -4.47 64.49
N ALA A 229 20.74 -3.67 63.70
CA ALA A 229 19.47 -4.04 63.12
C ALA A 229 19.66 -5.27 62.21
N LEU A 230 19.64 -6.45 62.84
CA LEU A 230 19.19 -7.66 62.21
C LEU A 230 17.70 -7.45 61.98
N GLU A 231 17.30 -7.17 60.74
CA GLU A 231 15.94 -7.48 60.31
C GLU A 231 15.63 -8.88 60.83
N SER A 232 14.59 -9.00 61.67
CA SER A 232 14.33 -10.27 62.34
C SER A 232 14.11 -11.33 61.28
N ASP A 233 14.64 -12.52 61.49
CA ASP A 233 14.48 -13.61 60.52
C ASP A 233 12.99 -13.88 60.22
N GLU A 234 12.08 -13.51 61.13
CA GLU A 234 10.63 -13.50 60.90
C GLU A 234 10.17 -12.44 59.88
N THR A 235 10.71 -11.22 59.91
CA THR A 235 10.38 -10.22 58.88
C THR A 235 10.86 -10.65 57.50
N LEU A 236 12.01 -11.31 57.42
CA LEU A 236 12.53 -11.88 56.17
C LEU A 236 11.68 -13.07 55.69
N LYS A 237 11.27 -13.96 56.62
CA LYS A 237 10.33 -15.06 56.32
C LYS A 237 9.01 -14.55 55.75
N GLN A 238 8.41 -13.52 56.34
CA GLN A 238 7.16 -12.93 55.84
C GLN A 238 7.29 -12.33 54.44
N GLN A 239 8.41 -11.66 54.13
CA GLN A 239 8.67 -11.12 52.81
C GLN A 239 8.91 -12.22 51.75
N ILE A 240 9.57 -13.32 52.14
CA ILE A 240 9.76 -14.49 51.26
C ILE A 240 8.42 -15.14 50.93
N VAL A 241 7.55 -15.35 51.92
CA VAL A 241 6.19 -15.89 51.70
C VAL A 241 5.44 -14.98 50.73
N ALA A 242 5.36 -13.68 51.00
CA ALA A 242 4.64 -12.72 50.15
C ALA A 242 5.13 -12.73 48.69
N ALA A 243 6.45 -12.81 48.48
CA ALA A 243 7.04 -12.84 47.15
C ALA A 243 6.77 -14.16 46.40
N LEU A 244 6.78 -15.30 47.11
CA LEU A 244 6.49 -16.62 46.52
C LEU A 244 4.99 -16.78 46.21
N THR A 245 4.09 -16.24 47.05
CA THR A 245 2.65 -16.25 46.79
C THR A 245 2.28 -15.36 45.61
N ALA A 246 2.95 -14.21 45.46
CA ALA A 246 2.73 -13.30 44.34
C ALA A 246 3.24 -13.84 42.99
N ASN A 247 4.29 -14.68 43.02
CA ASN A 247 4.86 -15.30 41.82
C ASN A 247 5.37 -16.72 42.12
N SER A 248 4.51 -17.72 41.93
CA SER A 248 4.82 -19.14 42.21
C SER A 248 5.96 -19.74 41.36
N ARG A 249 6.40 -19.05 40.31
CA ARG A 249 7.54 -19.42 39.45
C ARG A 249 8.78 -18.52 39.64
N ALA A 250 8.83 -17.70 40.69
CA ALA A 250 9.94 -16.78 40.92
C ALA A 250 11.29 -17.53 41.01
N ASN A 251 12.30 -17.00 40.30
CA ASN A 251 13.64 -17.55 40.33
C ASN A 251 14.29 -17.26 41.70
N ARG A 252 14.64 -18.31 42.45
CA ARG A 252 15.23 -18.21 43.80
C ARG A 252 16.51 -17.35 43.85
N SER A 253 17.25 -17.30 42.74
CA SER A 253 18.45 -16.46 42.63
C SER A 253 18.14 -14.96 42.53
N GLU A 254 16.99 -14.62 41.94
CA GLU A 254 16.51 -13.25 41.82
C GLU A 254 15.91 -12.79 43.14
N LEU A 255 15.14 -13.67 43.80
CA LEU A 255 14.55 -13.41 45.11
C LEU A 255 15.61 -13.13 46.20
N ALA A 256 16.73 -13.87 46.19
CA ALA A 256 17.88 -13.59 47.07
C ALA A 256 18.48 -12.19 46.85
N ARG A 257 18.52 -11.75 45.58
CA ARG A 257 19.09 -10.46 45.19
C ARG A 257 18.17 -9.31 45.59
N THR A 258 16.86 -9.48 45.38
CA THR A 258 15.84 -8.47 45.74
C THR A 258 15.75 -8.27 47.25
N LEU A 259 15.88 -9.35 48.03
CA LEU A 259 15.85 -9.28 49.49
C LEU A 259 17.21 -8.98 50.12
N GLY A 260 18.28 -8.82 49.34
CA GLY A 260 19.62 -8.50 49.86
C GLY A 260 20.24 -9.59 50.75
N ILE A 261 19.69 -10.81 50.74
CA ILE A 261 20.16 -11.92 51.58
C ILE A 261 21.02 -12.90 50.80
N GLY A 262 22.03 -13.45 51.47
CA GLY A 262 22.87 -14.50 50.89
C GLY A 262 22.05 -15.74 50.51
N ARG A 263 22.35 -16.36 49.36
CA ARG A 263 21.60 -17.53 48.84
C ARG A 263 21.47 -18.66 49.86
N THR A 264 22.54 -18.93 50.61
CA THR A 264 22.53 -19.96 51.67
C THR A 264 21.50 -19.65 52.75
N LYS A 265 21.41 -18.39 53.20
CA LYS A 265 20.43 -17.96 54.20
C LYS A 265 19.00 -18.05 53.65
N LEU A 266 18.78 -17.69 52.38
CA LEU A 266 17.49 -17.86 51.72
C LEU A 266 17.04 -19.32 51.69
N TYR A 267 17.92 -20.27 51.33
CA TYR A 267 17.57 -21.69 51.30
C TYR A 267 17.23 -22.24 52.68
N THR A 268 17.93 -21.81 53.73
CA THR A 268 17.61 -22.19 55.11
C THR A 268 16.22 -21.69 55.50
N LEU A 269 15.90 -20.42 55.23
CA LEU A 269 14.59 -19.83 55.58
C LEU A 269 13.44 -20.45 54.77
N ILE A 270 13.63 -20.76 53.49
CA ILE A 270 12.63 -21.47 52.68
C ILE A 270 12.38 -22.88 53.25
N LYS A 271 13.43 -23.59 53.66
CA LYS A 271 13.29 -24.92 54.26
C LYS A 271 12.57 -24.87 55.61
N GLU A 272 12.82 -23.85 56.42
CA GLU A 272 12.09 -23.63 57.67
C GLU A 272 10.61 -23.31 57.40
N LEU A 273 10.30 -22.47 56.42
CA LEU A 273 8.93 -22.13 56.04
C LEU A 273 8.12 -23.32 55.49
N ASP A 274 8.77 -24.23 54.77
CA ASP A 274 8.19 -25.51 54.29
C ASP A 274 7.90 -26.46 55.46
N GLN A 275 8.81 -26.54 56.45
CA GLN A 275 8.60 -27.31 57.67
C GLN A 275 7.50 -26.73 58.57
N GLU A 276 7.33 -25.39 58.55
CA GLU A 276 6.25 -24.67 59.23
C GLU A 276 4.90 -24.71 58.46
N GLY A 277 4.86 -25.23 57.23
CA GLY A 277 3.66 -25.32 56.40
C GLY A 277 3.12 -23.97 55.90
N ARG A 278 3.99 -22.97 55.78
CA ARG A 278 3.61 -21.58 55.39
C ARG A 278 3.75 -21.31 53.89
N ILE A 279 4.39 -22.21 53.13
CA ILE A 279 4.56 -22.19 51.67
C ILE A 279 4.37 -23.58 51.09
#